data_AF-A0A3G2S9X5-F1
#
_entry.id   AF-A0A3G2S9X5-F1
#
_cell.length_a   1.000
_cell.length_b   1.000
_cell.length_c   1.000
_cell.angle_alpha   90.00
_cell.angle_beta   90.00
_cell.angle_gamma   90.00
#
_symmetry.space_group_name_H-M   'P 1'
#
loop_
_entity.id
_entity.type
_entity.pdbx_description
1 polymer ?
#
loop_
_entity_poly.entity_id
_entity_poly.type
_entity_poly.pdbx_seq_one_letter_code
_entity_poly.pdbx_strand_id
1 'polypeptide(L)'
;MSDAGVMAPCSAQDENKQIVLEQFNLDDVTQLEDLPLAKGRQQGYEKGRIFGKMEGRALGREKGFDLWNELGYYKGVISMYKRMIQSQTSTIDDATRKKQRQWQQLESFEALWSLIPQYNDSSGHNPPPHQDDTQADTYDFGKLVERVRARYRLVCKALGFDPPHSISPHMNTSGTSLTPNLPPQNMVRVAGQLVDQKHLHY
;
A
#
# COMPACT_ATOMS: atom_id res chain seq x y z
N MET A 1 50.76 59.00 64.18
CA MET A 1 49.31 59.12 63.97
C MET A 1 48.94 58.04 62.94
N SER A 2 48.99 56.77 63.34
CA SER A 2 47.85 56.00 63.91
C SER A 2 46.87 55.67 62.76
N ASP A 3 47.08 54.59 61.99
CA ASP A 3 46.84 53.17 62.32
C ASP A 3 45.53 52.95 63.11
N ALA A 4 44.48 52.54 62.40
CA ALA A 4 43.17 52.22 62.93
C ALA A 4 42.87 50.75 62.64
N GLY A 5 43.35 49.91 63.56
CA GLY A 5 42.95 48.52 63.66
C GLY A 5 41.62 48.33 64.41
N VAL A 6 40.91 47.29 63.96
CA VAL A 6 40.14 46.31 64.75
C VAL A 6 38.90 46.77 65.52
N MET A 7 37.72 46.38 65.01
CA MET A 7 36.82 45.42 65.66
C MET A 7 35.50 45.31 64.86
N ALA A 8 35.35 44.26 64.06
CA ALA A 8 34.04 43.77 63.65
C ALA A 8 33.73 42.53 64.50
N PRO A 9 32.65 42.52 65.30
CA PRO A 9 32.32 41.35 66.10
C PRO A 9 31.72 40.23 65.25
N CYS A 10 32.15 39.05 65.65
CA CYS A 10 31.84 37.72 65.20
C CYS A 10 30.37 37.33 65.46
N SER A 11 29.91 36.39 64.62
CA SER A 11 28.90 35.35 64.86
C SER A 11 27.43 35.74 65.07
N ALA A 12 26.63 35.48 64.04
CA ALA A 12 25.51 34.54 64.15
C ALA A 12 25.22 33.98 62.74
N GLN A 13 25.62 32.74 62.51
CA GLN A 13 25.15 31.96 61.38
C GLN A 13 23.70 31.54 61.69
N ASP A 14 22.73 32.20 61.09
CA ASP A 14 21.38 31.63 60.95
C ASP A 14 21.36 30.87 59.63
N GLU A 15 21.70 29.59 59.71
CA GLU A 15 21.40 28.60 58.68
C GLU A 15 19.88 28.48 58.55
N ASN A 16 19.26 29.40 57.82
CA ASN A 16 17.90 29.21 57.32
C ASN A 16 17.98 28.19 56.18
N LYS A 17 18.18 26.93 56.55
CA LYS A 17 18.06 25.78 55.68
C LYS A 17 16.58 25.70 55.33
N GLN A 18 16.22 26.37 54.25
CA GLN A 18 14.93 26.27 53.60
C GLN A 18 14.74 24.79 53.24
N ILE A 19 14.15 24.03 54.16
CA ILE A 19 13.60 22.72 53.87
C ILE A 19 12.44 23.03 52.95
N VAL A 20 12.70 23.01 51.65
CA VAL A 20 11.67 22.84 50.63
C VAL A 20 11.12 21.43 50.91
N LEU A 21 10.17 21.35 51.84
CA LEU A 21 9.21 20.27 51.83
C LEU A 21 8.49 20.45 50.50
N GLU A 22 8.97 19.78 49.47
CA GLU A 22 8.17 19.53 48.27
C GLU A 22 6.81 19.09 48.80
N GLN A 23 5.79 19.93 48.59
CA GLN A 23 4.44 19.62 49.02
C GLN A 23 4.08 18.28 48.37
N PHE A 24 4.07 17.23 49.18
CA PHE A 24 3.60 15.93 48.75
C PHE A 24 2.13 16.08 48.39
N ASN A 25 1.86 16.19 47.10
CA ASN A 25 0.52 16.38 46.59
C ASN A 25 -0.16 15.00 46.57
N LEU A 26 -1.15 14.83 47.45
CA LEU A 26 -1.93 13.60 47.54
C LEU A 26 -2.64 13.26 46.22
N ASP A 27 -2.91 14.27 45.38
CA ASP A 27 -3.50 14.08 44.05
C ASP A 27 -2.56 13.34 43.08
N ASP A 28 -1.25 13.46 43.25
CA ASP A 28 -0.27 12.74 42.42
C ASP A 28 -0.22 11.24 42.81
N VAL A 29 -0.56 10.93 44.06
CA VAL A 29 -0.72 9.55 44.56
C VAL A 29 -2.03 8.93 44.11
N THR A 30 -3.11 9.72 44.02
CA THR A 30 -4.40 9.23 43.53
C THR A 30 -4.43 9.09 42.01
N GLN A 31 -3.62 9.85 41.27
CA GLN A 31 -3.50 9.78 39.81
C GLN A 31 -2.32 8.94 39.30
N LEU A 32 -1.70 8.16 40.19
CA LEU A 32 -0.46 7.41 39.93
C LEU A 32 -0.62 6.34 38.83
N GLU A 33 -1.85 5.90 38.57
CA GLU A 33 -2.21 4.96 37.51
C GLU A 33 -2.69 5.65 36.23
N ASP A 34 -3.52 6.68 36.36
CA ASP A 34 -4.16 7.37 35.24
C ASP A 34 -3.17 8.19 34.41
N LEU A 35 -2.23 8.88 35.06
CA LEU A 35 -1.26 9.73 34.35
C LEU A 35 -0.28 8.91 33.49
N PRO A 36 0.39 7.85 34.01
CA PRO A 36 1.23 6.99 33.19
C PRO A 36 0.43 6.26 32.09
N LEU A 37 -0.81 5.85 32.36
CA LEU A 37 -1.66 5.20 31.37
C LEU A 37 -2.03 6.16 30.22
N ALA A 38 -2.50 7.36 30.55
CA ALA A 38 -2.82 8.38 29.56
C ALA A 38 -1.60 8.78 28.71
N LYS A 39 -0.45 8.95 29.38
CA LYS A 39 0.84 9.24 28.73
C LYS A 39 1.28 8.10 27.82
N GLY A 40 1.21 6.86 28.30
CA GLY A 40 1.53 5.66 27.52
C GLY A 40 0.65 5.50 26.29
N ARG A 41 -0.66 5.74 26.43
CA ARG A 41 -1.62 5.73 25.32
C ARG A 41 -1.31 6.81 24.28
N GLN A 42 -1.05 8.05 24.71
CA GLN A 42 -0.71 9.14 23.80
C GLN A 42 0.61 8.88 23.06
N GLN A 43 1.62 8.40 23.77
CA GLN A 43 2.90 8.03 23.15
C GLN A 43 2.76 6.85 22.18
N GLY A 44 1.97 5.84 22.53
CA GLY A 44 1.67 4.71 21.66
C GLY A 44 0.93 5.14 20.39
N TYR A 45 -0.05 6.03 20.51
CA TYR A 45 -0.79 6.59 19.38
C TYR A 45 0.12 7.39 18.44
N GLU A 46 0.94 8.31 18.98
CA GLU A 46 1.83 9.12 18.16
C GLU A 46 2.88 8.26 17.45
N LYS A 47 3.49 7.31 18.16
CA LYS A 47 4.41 6.34 17.55
C LYS A 47 3.70 5.51 16.49
N GLY A 48 2.52 4.97 16.77
CA GLY A 48 1.73 4.18 15.83
C GLY A 48 1.40 4.95 14.55
N ARG A 49 1.07 6.24 14.67
CA ARG A 49 0.84 7.13 13.52
C ARG A 49 2.08 7.29 12.64
N ILE A 50 3.24 7.52 13.25
CA ILE A 50 4.51 7.67 12.52
C ILE A 50 4.94 6.34 11.88
N PHE A 51 4.96 5.26 12.65
CA PHE A 51 5.37 3.94 12.17
C PHE A 51 4.41 3.39 11.13
N GLY A 52 3.09 3.52 11.33
CA GLY A 52 2.09 3.11 10.35
C GLY A 52 2.25 3.82 9.01
N LYS A 53 2.60 5.12 9.02
CA LYS A 53 2.91 5.86 7.79
C LYS A 53 4.17 5.36 7.10
N MET A 54 5.22 5.04 7.86
CA MET A 54 6.48 4.52 7.30
C MET A 54 6.31 3.10 6.75
N GLU A 55 5.66 2.24 7.51
CA GLU A 55 5.37 0.86 7.13
C GLU A 55 4.43 0.81 5.92
N GLY A 56 3.34 1.60 5.91
CA GLY A 56 2.45 1.69 4.76
C GLY A 56 3.15 2.15 3.49
N ARG A 57 4.10 3.09 3.59
CA ARG A 57 4.95 3.51 2.46
C ARG A 57 5.93 2.42 2.02
N ALA A 58 6.52 1.68 2.96
CA ALA A 58 7.40 0.56 2.64
C ALA A 58 6.63 -0.56 1.92
N LEU A 59 5.47 -0.95 2.46
CA LEU A 59 4.57 -1.94 1.86
C LEU A 59 4.07 -1.49 0.49
N GLY A 60 3.69 -0.22 0.35
CA GLY A 60 3.27 0.36 -0.92
C GLY A 60 4.37 0.32 -2.00
N ARG A 61 5.65 0.50 -1.62
CA ARG A 61 6.76 0.32 -2.56
C ARG A 61 6.98 -1.14 -2.95
N GLU A 62 6.82 -2.07 -2.01
CA GLU A 62 7.01 -3.50 -2.26
C GLU A 62 5.90 -4.07 -3.14
N LYS A 63 4.63 -3.81 -2.79
CA LYS A 63 3.46 -4.39 -3.49
C LYS A 63 2.92 -3.52 -4.61
N GLY A 64 3.26 -2.23 -4.62
CA GLY A 64 2.78 -1.30 -5.64
C GLY A 64 3.21 -1.68 -7.05
N PHE A 65 4.41 -2.25 -7.20
CA PHE A 65 4.89 -2.72 -8.51
C PHE A 65 4.06 -3.89 -9.03
N ASP A 66 3.79 -4.90 -8.21
CA ASP A 66 2.98 -6.07 -8.61
C ASP A 66 1.59 -5.64 -9.07
N LEU A 67 0.98 -4.72 -8.34
CA LEU A 67 -0.33 -4.17 -8.66
C LEU A 67 -0.30 -3.34 -9.95
N TRP A 68 0.71 -2.48 -10.12
CA TRP A 68 0.84 -1.68 -11.34
C TRP A 68 1.20 -2.50 -12.57
N ASN A 69 1.94 -3.59 -12.40
CA ASN A 69 2.24 -4.53 -13.46
C ASN A 69 0.95 -5.18 -13.99
N GLU A 70 0.08 -5.64 -13.09
CA GLU A 70 -1.24 -6.15 -13.44
C GLU A 70 -2.08 -5.10 -14.19
N LEU A 71 -2.19 -3.90 -13.63
CA LEU A 71 -2.97 -2.80 -14.21
C LEU A 71 -2.42 -2.39 -15.59
N GLY A 72 -1.10 -2.28 -15.72
CA GLY A 72 -0.41 -1.95 -16.96
C GLY A 72 -0.65 -3.01 -18.05
N TYR A 73 -0.61 -4.29 -17.69
CA TYR A 73 -0.97 -5.38 -18.60
C TYR A 73 -2.40 -5.24 -19.12
N TYR A 74 -3.38 -4.99 -18.23
CA TYR A 74 -4.78 -4.79 -18.65
C TYR A 74 -4.92 -3.63 -19.64
N LYS A 75 -4.29 -2.48 -19.34
CA LYS A 75 -4.33 -1.32 -20.23
C LYS A 75 -3.69 -1.62 -21.58
N GLY A 76 -2.56 -2.31 -21.61
CA GLY A 76 -1.86 -2.70 -22.84
C GLY A 76 -2.72 -3.58 -23.75
N VAL A 77 -3.33 -4.64 -23.18
CA VAL A 77 -4.24 -5.54 -23.93
C VAL A 77 -5.40 -4.76 -24.52
N ILE A 78 -6.05 -3.90 -23.72
CA ILE A 78 -7.21 -3.13 -24.15
C ILE A 78 -6.86 -2.13 -25.26
N SER A 79 -5.73 -1.42 -25.13
CA SER A 79 -5.25 -0.51 -26.16
C SER A 79 -4.88 -1.24 -27.47
N MET A 80 -4.31 -2.45 -27.38
CA MET A 80 -4.02 -3.29 -28.56
C MET A 80 -5.30 -3.67 -29.30
N TYR A 81 -6.30 -4.21 -28.59
CA TYR A 81 -7.57 -4.61 -29.21
C TYR A 81 -8.36 -3.43 -29.78
N LYS A 82 -8.31 -2.27 -29.13
CA LYS A 82 -8.92 -1.04 -29.64
C LYS A 82 -8.33 -0.66 -31.00
N ARG A 83 -7.00 -0.66 -31.13
CA ARG A 83 -6.30 -0.41 -32.39
C ARG A 83 -6.61 -1.46 -33.46
N MET A 84 -6.71 -2.73 -33.09
CA MET A 84 -7.05 -3.82 -34.02
C MET A 84 -8.46 -3.68 -34.59
N ILE A 85 -9.44 -3.26 -33.77
CA ILE A 85 -10.80 -3.01 -34.25
C ILE A 85 -10.81 -1.79 -35.19
N GLN A 86 -10.12 -0.71 -34.82
CA GLN A 86 -9.99 0.49 -35.65
C GLN A 86 -9.31 0.23 -36.99
N SER A 87 -8.29 -0.62 -37.05
CA SER A 87 -7.60 -0.93 -38.31
C SER A 87 -8.46 -1.76 -39.28
N GLN A 88 -9.51 -2.42 -38.80
CA GLN A 88 -10.38 -3.27 -39.59
C GLN A 88 -11.68 -2.58 -40.03
N THR A 89 -11.94 -1.35 -39.58
CA THR A 89 -13.21 -0.64 -39.83
C THR A 89 -12.93 0.84 -40.05
N SER A 90 -13.46 1.41 -41.13
CA SER A 90 -13.32 2.84 -41.41
C SER A 90 -14.06 3.69 -40.37
N THR A 91 -15.27 3.25 -40.00
CA THR A 91 -16.06 3.80 -38.88
C THR A 91 -16.56 2.66 -37.99
N ILE A 92 -16.85 2.94 -36.72
CA ILE A 92 -17.32 1.91 -35.78
C ILE A 92 -18.80 1.54 -36.06
N ASP A 93 -19.56 2.47 -36.63
CA ASP A 93 -20.97 2.24 -36.97
C ASP A 93 -21.14 1.24 -38.13
N ASP A 94 -20.15 1.18 -39.04
CA ASP A 94 -20.07 0.18 -40.11
C ASP A 94 -19.64 -1.20 -39.59
N ALA A 95 -19.19 -1.29 -38.34
CA ALA A 95 -18.68 -2.54 -37.79
C ALA A 95 -19.82 -3.50 -37.44
N THR A 96 -19.54 -4.80 -37.54
CA THR A 96 -20.49 -5.84 -37.10
C THR A 96 -20.95 -5.60 -35.66
N ARG A 97 -22.23 -5.90 -35.36
CA ARG A 97 -22.82 -5.81 -33.99
C ARG A 97 -21.92 -6.40 -32.89
N LYS A 98 -21.18 -7.48 -33.19
CA LYS A 98 -20.19 -8.09 -32.29
C LYS A 98 -19.03 -7.14 -31.97
N LYS A 99 -18.42 -6.51 -32.98
CA LYS A 99 -17.33 -5.53 -32.83
C LYS A 99 -17.81 -4.28 -32.10
N GLN A 100 -19.02 -3.79 -32.39
CA GLN A 100 -19.60 -2.65 -31.69
C GLN A 100 -19.80 -2.95 -30.19
N ARG A 101 -20.27 -4.16 -29.85
CA ARG A 101 -20.35 -4.59 -28.45
C ARG A 101 -18.98 -4.68 -27.79
N GLN A 102 -17.97 -5.22 -28.48
CA GLN A 102 -16.59 -5.27 -27.98
C GLN A 102 -16.04 -3.87 -27.72
N TRP A 103 -16.28 -2.93 -28.63
CA TRP A 103 -15.88 -1.53 -28.48
C TRP A 103 -16.43 -0.88 -27.21
N GLN A 104 -17.74 -1.04 -26.95
CA GLN A 104 -18.37 -0.55 -25.73
C GLN A 104 -17.75 -1.14 -24.46
N GLN A 105 -17.37 -2.42 -24.48
CA GLN A 105 -16.66 -3.04 -23.34
C GLN A 105 -15.28 -2.40 -23.13
N LEU A 106 -14.54 -2.10 -24.19
CA LEU A 106 -13.24 -1.44 -24.12
C LEU A 106 -13.37 0.00 -23.58
N GLU A 107 -14.33 0.77 -24.08
CA GLU A 107 -14.57 2.15 -23.66
C GLU A 107 -14.97 2.27 -22.19
N SER A 108 -15.88 1.41 -21.74
CA SER A 108 -16.26 1.36 -20.32
C SER A 108 -15.10 1.00 -19.38
N PHE A 109 -14.11 0.24 -19.83
CA PHE A 109 -12.90 -0.01 -19.05
C PHE A 109 -12.04 1.24 -18.97
N GLU A 110 -11.89 1.97 -20.09
CA GLU A 110 -11.11 3.21 -20.09
C GLU A 110 -11.70 4.28 -19.17
N ALA A 111 -13.03 4.35 -19.06
CA ALA A 111 -13.71 5.20 -18.10
C ALA A 111 -13.39 4.84 -16.63
N LEU A 112 -13.14 3.55 -16.32
CA LEU A 112 -12.67 3.15 -15.00
C LEU A 112 -11.18 3.44 -14.81
N TRP A 113 -10.40 3.28 -15.86
CA TRP A 113 -8.96 3.55 -15.84
C TRP A 113 -8.63 5.02 -15.56
N SER A 114 -9.42 5.96 -16.09
CA SER A 114 -9.21 7.39 -15.87
C SER A 114 -9.36 7.81 -14.40
N LEU A 115 -10.01 6.98 -13.56
CA LEU A 115 -10.16 7.21 -12.12
C LEU A 115 -8.94 6.80 -11.30
N ILE A 116 -7.98 6.08 -11.89
CA ILE A 116 -6.78 5.62 -11.20
C ILE A 116 -5.75 6.76 -11.20
N PRO A 117 -5.26 7.22 -10.04
CA PRO A 117 -4.22 8.25 -9.95
C PRO A 117 -2.92 7.70 -10.55
N GLN A 118 -2.43 8.35 -11.60
CA GLN A 118 -1.19 7.94 -12.28
C GLN A 118 0.07 8.55 -11.64
N TYR A 119 -0.10 9.60 -10.84
CA TYR A 119 0.99 10.29 -10.18
C TYR A 119 0.71 10.41 -8.69
N ASN A 120 1.76 10.23 -7.90
CA ASN A 120 1.73 10.46 -6.47
C ASN A 120 2.03 11.94 -6.22
N ASP A 121 1.01 12.74 -5.94
CA ASP A 121 1.12 14.15 -5.55
C ASP A 121 1.49 14.28 -4.06
N SER A 122 2.68 13.81 -3.71
CA SER A 122 3.21 13.92 -2.35
C SER A 122 3.44 15.36 -1.87
N SER A 123 3.32 16.35 -2.77
CA SER A 123 3.59 17.77 -2.52
C SER A 123 2.38 18.57 -2.03
N GLY A 124 1.22 17.94 -1.84
CA GLY A 124 -0.05 18.67 -1.86
C GLY A 124 -0.99 18.55 -0.67
N HIS A 125 -0.69 17.85 0.43
CA HIS A 125 -1.46 17.97 1.68
C HIS A 125 -0.72 17.24 2.80
N ASN A 126 -0.38 17.96 3.88
CA ASN A 126 -0.48 17.31 5.18
C ASN A 126 -1.93 16.80 5.23
N PRO A 127 -2.22 15.50 5.43
CA PRO A 127 -3.58 15.11 5.72
C PRO A 127 -4.02 16.00 6.89
N PRO A 128 -5.17 16.70 6.78
CA PRO A 128 -5.64 17.53 7.87
C PRO A 128 -5.60 16.67 9.13
N PRO A 129 -5.20 17.24 10.29
CA PRO A 129 -5.33 16.51 11.55
C PRO A 129 -6.76 15.99 11.57
N HIS A 130 -6.92 14.66 11.64
CA HIS A 130 -8.21 13.99 11.68
C HIS A 130 -9.00 14.60 12.84
N GLN A 131 -9.79 15.62 12.54
CA GLN A 131 -10.86 16.12 13.36
C GLN A 131 -12.10 15.48 12.77
N ASP A 132 -12.71 14.59 13.55
CA ASP A 132 -13.83 13.70 13.26
C ASP A 132 -13.56 12.47 12.37
N ASP A 133 -13.48 11.32 13.04
CA ASP A 133 -13.47 9.94 12.52
C ASP A 133 -14.81 9.52 11.85
N THR A 134 -15.71 10.44 11.52
CA THR A 134 -17.11 10.07 11.20
C THR A 134 -17.45 10.05 9.71
N GLN A 135 -16.66 10.65 8.80
CA GLN A 135 -16.95 10.52 7.37
C GLN A 135 -15.76 10.84 6.48
N ALA A 136 -14.71 10.02 6.57
CA ALA A 136 -13.81 9.88 5.44
C ALA A 136 -14.59 9.12 4.36
N ASP A 137 -15.07 9.84 3.33
CA ASP A 137 -15.33 9.27 2.00
C ASP A 137 -14.01 8.69 1.50
N THR A 138 -13.68 7.54 2.06
CA THR A 138 -12.39 6.89 1.97
C THR A 138 -12.31 6.43 0.54
N TYR A 139 -11.47 7.11 -0.25
CA TYR A 139 -11.12 6.67 -1.58
C TYR A 139 -10.55 5.24 -1.47
N ASP A 140 -11.41 4.25 -1.66
CA ASP A 140 -11.07 2.84 -1.50
C ASP A 140 -10.48 2.34 -2.81
N PHE A 141 -9.18 2.57 -2.93
CA PHE A 141 -8.40 2.13 -4.07
C PHE A 141 -8.51 0.61 -4.28
N GLY A 142 -8.66 -0.18 -3.21
CA GLY A 142 -8.86 -1.62 -3.28
C GLY A 142 -10.14 -1.98 -4.06
N LYS A 143 -11.27 -1.38 -3.69
CA LYS A 143 -12.54 -1.55 -4.42
C LYS A 143 -12.45 -1.09 -5.88
N LEU A 144 -11.70 -0.02 -6.16
CA LEU A 144 -11.48 0.44 -7.53
C LEU A 144 -10.73 -0.62 -8.36
N VAL A 145 -9.64 -1.17 -7.82
CA VAL A 145 -8.85 -2.24 -8.47
C VAL A 145 -9.72 -3.48 -8.72
N GLU A 146 -10.52 -3.90 -7.75
CA GLU A 146 -11.43 -5.05 -7.91
C GLU A 146 -12.44 -4.82 -9.03
N ARG A 147 -12.99 -3.61 -9.14
CA ARG A 147 -13.89 -3.21 -10.22
C ARG A 147 -13.18 -3.27 -11.58
N VAL A 148 -11.93 -2.82 -11.65
CA VAL A 148 -11.08 -2.91 -12.85
C VAL A 148 -10.84 -4.36 -13.25
N ARG A 149 -10.46 -5.23 -12.31
CA ARG A 149 -10.30 -6.68 -12.53
C ARG A 149 -11.58 -7.32 -13.06
N ALA A 150 -12.72 -7.02 -12.44
CA ALA A 150 -14.02 -7.53 -12.87
C ALA A 150 -14.36 -7.08 -14.30
N ARG A 151 -14.09 -5.80 -14.63
CA ARG A 151 -14.31 -5.28 -15.97
C ARG A 151 -13.39 -5.92 -16.99
N TYR A 152 -12.12 -6.12 -16.65
CA TYR A 152 -11.17 -6.80 -17.52
C TYR A 152 -11.62 -8.23 -17.85
N ARG A 153 -12.09 -9.00 -16.86
CA ARG A 153 -12.66 -10.35 -17.11
C ARG A 153 -13.81 -10.31 -18.11
N LEU A 154 -14.69 -9.32 -17.99
CA LEU A 154 -15.82 -9.14 -18.92
C LEU A 154 -15.34 -8.81 -20.35
N VAL A 155 -14.34 -7.94 -20.48
CA VAL A 155 -13.69 -7.63 -21.77
C VAL A 155 -13.09 -8.90 -22.39
N CYS A 156 -12.38 -9.72 -21.61
CA CYS A 156 -11.82 -10.99 -22.08
C CYS A 156 -12.90 -11.92 -22.63
N LYS A 157 -14.03 -12.07 -21.90
CA LYS A 157 -15.19 -12.85 -22.39
C LYS A 157 -15.80 -12.29 -23.67
N ALA A 158 -15.84 -10.97 -23.84
CA ALA A 158 -16.32 -10.34 -25.08
C ALA A 158 -15.35 -10.54 -26.27
N LEU A 159 -14.04 -10.61 -26.01
CA LEU A 159 -13.00 -10.81 -27.01
C LEU A 159 -12.76 -12.29 -27.34
N GLY A 160 -13.19 -13.20 -26.46
CA GLY A 160 -13.14 -14.65 -26.69
C GLY A 160 -11.82 -15.30 -26.28
N PHE A 161 -11.06 -14.69 -25.36
CA PHE A 161 -9.90 -15.32 -24.74
C PHE A 161 -10.06 -15.32 -23.22
N ASP A 162 -9.43 -16.29 -22.54
CA ASP A 162 -9.43 -16.35 -21.09
C ASP A 162 -8.24 -15.59 -20.51
N PRO A 163 -8.45 -14.78 -19.45
CA PRO A 163 -7.35 -14.07 -18.82
C PRO A 163 -6.41 -15.07 -18.11
N PRO A 164 -5.09 -14.81 -18.11
CA PRO A 164 -4.15 -15.62 -17.34
C PRO A 164 -4.52 -15.57 -15.85
N HIS A 165 -4.49 -16.72 -15.18
CA HIS A 165 -4.88 -16.85 -13.76
C HIS A 165 -3.90 -16.17 -12.79
N SER A 166 -2.71 -15.79 -13.24
CA SER A 166 -1.75 -15.01 -12.47
C SER A 166 -0.81 -14.25 -13.41
N ILE A 167 -0.76 -12.92 -13.28
CA ILE A 167 0.27 -12.08 -13.91
C ILE A 167 1.42 -11.99 -12.89
N SER A 168 2.10 -13.11 -12.68
CA SER A 168 3.30 -13.13 -11.82
C SER A 168 4.46 -12.44 -12.55
N PRO A 169 5.34 -11.69 -11.85
CA PRO A 169 6.49 -11.02 -12.46
C PRO A 169 7.53 -11.99 -13.08
N HIS A 170 7.38 -13.31 -12.87
CA HIS A 170 8.19 -14.34 -13.53
C HIS A 170 7.61 -14.81 -14.89
N MET A 171 6.75 -14.04 -15.56
CA MET A 171 6.34 -14.38 -16.93
C MET A 171 7.54 -14.37 -17.87
N ASN A 172 8.14 -15.55 -17.97
CA ASN A 172 9.12 -15.98 -18.92
C ASN A 172 8.53 -15.73 -20.31
N THR A 173 9.20 -14.92 -21.11
CA THR A 173 9.02 -14.80 -22.56
C THR A 173 9.45 -16.10 -23.21
N SER A 174 8.70 -17.18 -22.97
CA SER A 174 8.77 -18.39 -23.78
C SER A 174 7.69 -18.26 -24.83
N GLY A 175 8.13 -18.11 -26.08
CA GLY A 175 7.31 -17.81 -27.23
C GLY A 175 6.11 -18.72 -27.41
N THR A 176 5.16 -18.19 -28.17
CA THR A 176 4.16 -18.88 -28.98
C THR A 176 4.35 -20.40 -29.06
N SER A 177 3.59 -21.15 -28.28
CA SER A 177 3.28 -22.54 -28.61
C SER A 177 1.77 -22.74 -28.52
N LEU A 178 1.15 -22.83 -29.69
CA LEU A 178 -0.12 -23.51 -29.87
C LEU A 178 -0.01 -24.93 -29.28
N THR A 179 -1.10 -25.40 -28.68
CA THR A 179 -1.40 -26.75 -28.12
C THR A 179 -1.34 -26.91 -26.59
N PRO A 180 -2.33 -27.60 -25.98
CA PRO A 180 -2.41 -27.79 -24.54
C PRO A 180 -1.56 -29.00 -24.13
N ASN A 181 -0.40 -28.77 -23.50
CA ASN A 181 0.41 -29.84 -22.95
C ASN A 181 0.13 -29.97 -21.44
N LEU A 182 -0.76 -30.90 -21.09
CA LEU A 182 -0.85 -31.47 -19.74
C LEU A 182 0.55 -31.95 -19.33
N PRO A 183 1.00 -31.74 -18.08
CA PRO A 183 2.26 -32.34 -17.64
C PRO A 183 2.17 -33.87 -17.78
N PRO A 184 3.16 -34.55 -18.39
CA PRO A 184 3.17 -36.00 -18.46
C PRO A 184 3.19 -36.56 -17.03
N GLN A 185 2.24 -37.44 -16.71
CA GLN A 185 1.97 -37.93 -15.35
C GLN A 185 3.09 -38.76 -14.68
N ASN A 186 4.28 -38.84 -15.28
CA ASN A 186 5.34 -39.77 -14.89
C ASN A 186 6.68 -39.08 -14.52
N MET A 187 6.66 -37.80 -14.11
CA MET A 187 7.87 -37.13 -13.62
C MET A 187 7.87 -37.05 -12.09
N VAL A 188 8.93 -37.55 -11.45
CA VAL A 188 9.12 -37.50 -9.99
C VAL A 188 10.31 -36.59 -9.69
N ARG A 189 10.17 -35.72 -8.68
CA ARG A 189 11.28 -34.89 -8.19
C ARG A 189 12.21 -35.72 -7.33
N VAL A 190 13.45 -35.89 -7.77
CA VAL A 190 14.53 -36.50 -6.98
C VAL A 190 15.64 -35.46 -6.84
N ALA A 191 16.03 -35.13 -5.61
CA ALA A 191 17.08 -34.14 -5.30
C ALA A 191 16.91 -32.77 -6.00
N GLY A 192 15.68 -32.32 -6.22
CA GLY A 192 15.39 -31.01 -6.83
C GLY A 192 15.33 -31.01 -8.36
N GLN A 193 15.65 -32.12 -9.03
CA GLN A 193 15.55 -32.28 -10.48
C GLN A 193 14.35 -33.16 -10.86
N LEU A 194 13.62 -32.77 -11.90
CA LEU A 194 12.51 -33.55 -12.45
C LEU A 194 13.07 -34.66 -13.33
N VAL A 195 12.91 -35.91 -12.91
CA VAL A 195 13.41 -37.10 -13.62
C VAL A 195 12.23 -37.99 -14.00
N ASP A 196 12.28 -38.54 -15.21
CA ASP A 196 11.29 -39.48 -15.72
C ASP A 196 11.39 -40.82 -14.96
N GLN A 197 10.26 -41.30 -14.45
CA GLN A 197 10.17 -42.45 -13.55
C GLN A 197 10.79 -43.73 -14.14
N LYS A 198 10.85 -43.86 -15.47
CA LYS A 198 11.43 -45.02 -16.15
C LYS A 198 12.96 -45.12 -16.05
N HIS A 199 13.63 -44.02 -15.72
CA HIS A 199 15.09 -43.96 -15.62
C HIS A 199 15.60 -44.09 -14.17
N LEU A 200 14.70 -44.24 -13.20
CA LEU A 200 15.05 -44.57 -11.83
C LEU A 200 15.35 -46.07 -11.74
N HIS A 201 16.63 -46.42 -11.82
CA HIS A 201 17.10 -47.71 -11.34
C HIS A 201 17.05 -47.70 -9.81
N TYR A 202 16.19 -48.54 -9.23
CA TYR A 202 16.13 -48.78 -7.78
C TYR A 202 17.31 -49.64 -7.35
#